data_AF-A0A7Z8DV87-F1
#
_entry.id   AF-A0A7Z8DV87-F1
#
_cell.length_a   1.000
_cell.length_b   1.000
_cell.length_c   1.000
_cell.angle_alpha   90.00
_cell.angle_beta   90.00
_cell.angle_gamma   90.00
#
_symmetry.space_group_name_H-M   'P 1'
#
loop_
_entity.id
_entity.type
_entity.pdbx_description
1 polymer ?
#
loop_
_entity_poly.entity_id
_entity_poly.type
_entity_poly.pdbx_seq_one_letter_code
_entity_poly.pdbx_strand_id
1 'polypeptide(L)'
;MHKPLSIAVLLTVALVGCQSEETQSNTGLTAQAKADAVVAQKRQLAESFSQNYAAYAQTLKTQISADNLSISVSELVESAPNTEMSQQLRSADKNVRTLKGIDQFTEQLLQLRLADASMLKEWQEGQSPLFAFEPSGNDDSWQYIEAYDVYGQIHQLDVYQLPDVPVFVVDNDSAVELKAGLQAMRAEMQRLGQSPQLSTQESSSIEASTRSLSRSASADTAPISTTVLKKIRLQDDKEPWISGRAEIYALVTGVDPSRDKPTIDLIDMPYLDYDKQDYFPNQVVIHWTRYRWGAADMILMEQDDGTDYKELAKQLVKVAEEVLKLIPDPEVQGYAIIAQITGKIIEAIPDGVLVNDDDFVDVFYTLMQDTQYTDHPGANGNATATFEPLTIYPTK
;
A
#
# COMPACT_ATOMS: atom_id res chain seq x y z
N MET A 1 3.37 43.46 75.46
CA MET A 1 2.47 44.54 75.02
C MET A 1 2.87 44.99 73.63
N HIS A 2 1.90 45.00 72.72
CA HIS A 2 1.84 45.66 71.41
C HIS A 2 2.89 45.38 70.31
N LYS A 3 2.36 44.82 69.21
CA LYS A 3 2.90 44.81 67.84
C LYS A 3 3.23 46.23 67.33
N PRO A 4 4.04 46.31 66.27
CA PRO A 4 3.58 47.03 65.10
C PRO A 4 3.56 46.17 63.83
N LEU A 5 2.55 46.51 63.04
CA LEU A 5 2.19 46.03 61.72
C LEU A 5 3.21 46.55 60.70
N SER A 6 3.65 45.72 59.75
CA SER A 6 4.14 46.23 58.46
C SER A 6 3.62 45.33 57.35
N ILE A 7 3.03 46.03 56.39
CA ILE A 7 2.23 45.59 55.26
C ILE A 7 3.18 45.00 54.21
N ALA A 8 2.93 43.77 53.76
CA ALA A 8 3.52 43.22 52.55
C ALA A 8 2.38 42.94 51.55
N VAL A 9 2.51 43.55 50.39
CA VAL A 9 1.58 43.54 49.26
C VAL A 9 1.69 42.23 48.48
N LEU A 10 0.54 41.79 47.94
CA LEU A 10 0.30 40.59 47.14
C LEU A 10 1.17 40.44 45.89
N LEU A 11 1.44 39.18 45.52
CA LEU A 11 1.39 38.77 44.11
C LEU A 11 0.78 37.35 44.02
N THR A 12 -0.52 37.27 43.78
CA THR A 12 -1.22 36.03 43.39
C THR A 12 -1.19 35.91 41.89
N VAL A 13 -0.42 34.95 41.36
CA VAL A 13 -0.49 34.54 39.96
C VAL A 13 -1.71 33.63 39.80
N ALA A 14 -2.73 34.12 39.11
CA ALA A 14 -3.83 33.30 38.64
C ALA A 14 -3.36 32.53 37.40
N LEU A 15 -3.16 31.21 37.53
CA LEU A 15 -3.04 30.32 36.39
C LEU A 15 -4.45 30.11 35.83
N VAL A 16 -4.74 30.81 34.73
CA VAL A 16 -5.89 30.54 33.86
C VAL A 16 -5.63 29.20 33.20
N GLY A 17 -6.33 28.16 33.64
CA GLY A 17 -6.39 26.89 32.93
C GLY A 17 -7.19 27.07 31.64
N CYS A 18 -6.50 27.04 30.51
CA CYS A 18 -7.14 26.80 29.22
C CYS A 18 -7.69 25.36 29.24
N GLN A 19 -9.00 25.23 29.50
CA GLN A 19 -9.75 24.05 29.09
C GLN A 19 -9.84 24.10 27.57
N SER A 20 -9.04 23.28 26.90
CA SER A 20 -9.29 22.92 25.51
C SER A 20 -10.56 22.07 25.48
N GLU A 21 -11.57 22.54 24.77
CA GLU A 21 -12.78 21.80 24.45
C GLU A 21 -12.39 20.57 23.60
N GLU A 22 -12.28 19.41 24.25
CA GLU A 22 -12.22 18.12 23.58
C GLU A 22 -13.52 17.92 22.80
N THR A 23 -13.39 18.02 21.49
CA THR A 23 -14.46 17.71 20.55
C THR A 23 -14.64 16.20 20.53
N GLN A 24 -15.91 15.80 20.61
CA GLN A 24 -16.45 14.45 20.69
C GLN A 24 -15.66 13.36 19.94
N SER A 25 -15.34 12.34 20.73
CA SER A 25 -14.77 11.03 20.44
C SER A 25 -15.38 10.30 19.25
N ASN A 26 -14.54 10.02 18.25
CA ASN A 26 -14.68 8.88 17.35
C ASN A 26 -13.77 7.78 17.90
N THR A 27 -14.33 6.76 18.55
CA THR A 27 -13.59 5.68 19.22
C THR A 27 -13.05 4.66 18.20
N GLY A 28 -12.02 5.05 17.45
CA GLY A 28 -11.21 4.17 16.61
C GLY A 28 -9.74 4.23 17.05
N LEU A 29 -8.99 3.14 16.87
CA LEU A 29 -7.52 3.18 16.99
C LEU A 29 -6.96 4.17 15.95
N THR A 30 -5.93 4.92 16.31
CA THR A 30 -5.09 5.62 15.31
C THR A 30 -4.47 4.56 14.39
N ALA A 31 -4.18 4.87 13.12
CA ALA A 31 -3.61 3.83 12.26
C ALA A 31 -2.16 3.43 12.64
N GLN A 32 -1.38 4.24 13.36
CA GLN A 32 -0.15 3.77 14.01
C GLN A 32 -0.48 2.65 15.01
N ALA A 33 -1.51 2.83 15.83
CA ALA A 33 -1.94 1.80 16.77
C ALA A 33 -2.54 0.58 16.06
N LYS A 34 -3.01 0.71 14.81
CA LYS A 34 -3.42 -0.43 13.97
C LYS A 34 -2.20 -1.16 13.39
N ALA A 35 -1.22 -0.44 12.86
CA ALA A 35 0.05 -0.99 12.37
C ALA A 35 0.78 -1.74 13.50
N ASP A 36 0.92 -1.12 14.67
CA ASP A 36 1.48 -1.77 15.86
C ASP A 36 0.69 -3.01 16.28
N ALA A 37 -0.64 -2.99 16.13
CA ALA A 37 -1.48 -4.16 16.41
C ALA A 37 -1.30 -5.28 15.38
N VAL A 38 -1.11 -4.96 14.09
CA VAL A 38 -0.78 -5.94 13.03
C VAL A 38 0.56 -6.59 13.34
N VAL A 39 1.59 -5.80 13.62
CA VAL A 39 2.93 -6.30 13.98
C VAL A 39 2.89 -7.15 15.25
N ALA A 40 2.11 -6.75 16.26
CA ALA A 40 1.91 -7.57 17.46
C ALA A 40 1.27 -8.94 17.14
N GLN A 41 0.35 -9.01 16.18
CA GLN A 41 -0.20 -10.30 15.72
C GLN A 41 0.86 -11.13 15.00
N LYS A 42 1.62 -10.54 14.06
CA LYS A 42 2.69 -11.23 13.33
C LYS A 42 3.77 -11.77 14.29
N ARG A 43 4.18 -10.97 15.29
CA ARG A 43 5.08 -11.37 16.36
C ARG A 43 4.58 -12.57 17.16
N GLN A 44 3.32 -12.51 17.63
CA GLN A 44 2.73 -13.61 18.40
C GLN A 44 2.68 -14.90 17.58
N LEU A 45 2.39 -14.80 16.27
CA LEU A 45 2.41 -15.95 15.37
C LEU A 45 3.83 -16.48 15.14
N ALA A 46 4.84 -15.62 15.00
CA ALA A 46 6.23 -16.04 14.84
C ALA A 46 6.72 -16.86 16.05
N GLU A 47 6.41 -16.39 17.27
CA GLU A 47 6.66 -17.14 18.51
C GLU A 47 5.90 -18.48 18.52
N SER A 48 4.64 -18.47 18.07
CA SER A 48 3.82 -19.68 18.05
C SER A 48 4.31 -20.71 17.03
N PHE A 49 4.79 -20.27 15.86
CA PHE A 49 5.44 -21.14 14.88
C PHE A 49 6.75 -21.72 15.41
N SER A 50 7.55 -20.90 16.09
CA SER A 50 8.77 -21.33 16.79
C SER A 50 8.47 -22.49 17.75
N GLN A 51 7.49 -22.34 18.64
CA GLN A 51 7.14 -23.35 19.64
C GLN A 51 6.48 -24.60 19.07
N ASN A 52 5.84 -24.48 17.90
CA ASN A 52 5.09 -25.57 17.25
C ASN A 52 5.76 -26.12 15.98
N TYR A 53 7.01 -25.75 15.68
CA TYR A 53 7.66 -26.07 14.41
C TYR A 53 7.64 -27.58 14.10
N ALA A 54 7.91 -28.42 15.11
CA ALA A 54 7.91 -29.87 14.93
C ALA A 54 6.57 -30.43 14.42
N ALA A 55 5.44 -29.76 14.72
CA ALA A 55 4.12 -30.16 14.25
C ALA A 55 3.87 -29.81 12.78
N TYR A 56 4.52 -28.76 12.26
CA TYR A 56 4.29 -28.25 10.89
C TYR A 56 5.45 -28.49 9.93
N ALA A 57 6.63 -28.88 10.41
CA ALA A 57 7.84 -29.04 9.60
C ALA A 57 7.63 -29.90 8.35
N GLN A 58 6.87 -31.00 8.46
CA GLN A 58 6.59 -31.86 7.30
C GLN A 58 5.64 -31.21 6.30
N THR A 59 4.61 -30.49 6.78
CA THR A 59 3.71 -29.71 5.92
C THR A 59 4.49 -28.65 5.17
N LEU A 60 5.32 -27.87 5.87
CA LEU A 60 6.18 -26.86 5.27
C LEU A 60 7.09 -27.48 4.20
N LYS A 61 7.82 -28.56 4.52
CA LYS A 61 8.71 -29.24 3.55
C LYS A 61 8.00 -29.79 2.31
N THR A 62 6.68 -30.01 2.40
CA THR A 62 5.88 -30.52 1.28
C THR A 62 5.36 -29.39 0.39
N GLN A 63 5.03 -28.24 0.98
CA GLN A 63 4.38 -27.12 0.28
C GLN A 63 5.37 -26.07 -0.22
N ILE A 64 6.52 -25.92 0.45
CA ILE A 64 7.54 -24.92 0.10
C ILE A 64 8.58 -25.54 -0.83
N SER A 65 8.78 -24.89 -1.98
CA SER A 65 9.62 -25.33 -3.09
C SER A 65 10.30 -24.14 -3.78
N ALA A 66 11.16 -24.40 -4.76
CA ALA A 66 11.84 -23.33 -5.51
C ALA A 66 10.86 -22.43 -6.29
N ASP A 67 9.69 -22.96 -6.66
CA ASP A 67 8.67 -22.21 -7.41
C ASP A 67 7.62 -21.56 -6.49
N ASN A 68 7.58 -21.96 -5.21
CA ASN A 68 6.63 -21.46 -4.23
C ASN A 68 7.29 -21.40 -2.83
N LEU A 69 7.75 -20.22 -2.44
CA LEU A 69 8.48 -20.02 -1.18
C LEU A 69 7.59 -19.75 0.03
N SER A 70 6.27 -19.69 -0.15
CA SER A 70 5.33 -19.42 0.92
C SER A 70 4.21 -20.46 1.01
N ILE A 71 3.54 -20.46 2.16
CA ILE A 71 2.33 -21.22 2.41
C ILE A 71 1.33 -20.30 3.11
N SER A 72 0.08 -20.31 2.66
CA SER A 72 -0.96 -19.52 3.31
C SER A 72 -1.30 -20.10 4.68
N VAL A 73 -1.72 -19.23 5.59
CA VAL A 73 -2.24 -19.65 6.90
C VAL A 73 -3.47 -20.53 6.74
N SER A 74 -4.30 -20.32 5.72
CA SER A 74 -5.44 -21.18 5.39
C SER A 74 -5.03 -22.63 5.10
N GLU A 75 -4.00 -22.84 4.26
CA GLU A 75 -3.49 -24.18 3.95
C GLU A 75 -2.89 -24.87 5.19
N LEU A 76 -2.18 -24.11 6.04
CA LEU A 76 -1.70 -24.62 7.33
C LEU A 76 -2.86 -25.06 8.23
N VAL A 77 -3.92 -24.27 8.28
CA VAL A 77 -5.14 -24.58 9.02
C VAL A 77 -5.83 -25.84 8.48
N GLU A 78 -5.92 -26.02 7.16
CA GLU A 78 -6.50 -27.22 6.55
C GLU A 78 -5.73 -28.50 6.89
N SER A 79 -4.42 -28.40 7.08
CA SER A 79 -3.58 -29.54 7.48
C SER A 79 -3.84 -30.02 8.92
N ALA A 80 -4.33 -29.14 9.81
CA ALA A 80 -4.51 -29.43 11.23
C ALA A 80 -5.72 -28.70 11.88
N PRO A 81 -6.94 -28.80 11.33
CA PRO A 81 -8.02 -27.82 11.52
C PRO A 81 -8.52 -27.62 12.96
N ASN A 82 -8.32 -28.62 13.82
CA ASN A 82 -8.84 -28.68 15.18
C ASN A 82 -7.79 -28.38 16.27
N THR A 83 -6.63 -27.84 15.91
CA THR A 83 -5.59 -27.47 16.89
C THR A 83 -5.81 -26.06 17.45
N GLU A 84 -5.24 -25.79 18.63
CA GLU A 84 -5.20 -24.44 19.22
C GLU A 84 -4.50 -23.45 18.28
N MET A 85 -3.37 -23.85 17.72
CA MET A 85 -2.63 -23.06 16.72
C MET A 85 -3.51 -22.72 15.50
N SER A 86 -4.29 -23.66 14.96
CA SER A 86 -5.20 -23.34 13.85
C SER A 86 -6.32 -22.38 14.23
N GLN A 87 -6.76 -22.35 15.49
CA GLN A 87 -7.71 -21.34 15.98
C GLN A 87 -7.05 -19.96 16.08
N GLN A 88 -5.82 -19.90 16.59
CA GLN A 88 -5.01 -18.68 16.66
C GLN A 88 -4.75 -18.11 15.26
N LEU A 89 -4.34 -18.95 14.33
CA LEU A 89 -4.09 -18.61 12.93
C LEU A 89 -5.32 -17.99 12.25
N ARG A 90 -6.49 -18.65 12.33
CA ARG A 90 -7.75 -18.08 11.79
C ARG A 90 -8.13 -16.75 12.42
N SER A 91 -7.89 -16.62 13.73
CA SER A 91 -8.23 -15.40 14.47
C SER A 91 -7.31 -14.25 14.09
N ALA A 92 -6.00 -14.51 14.01
CA ALA A 92 -5.00 -13.53 13.62
C ALA A 92 -5.23 -13.06 12.18
N ASP A 93 -5.44 -13.98 11.22
CA ASP A 93 -5.72 -13.63 9.82
C ASP A 93 -6.92 -12.70 9.69
N LYS A 94 -8.05 -13.08 10.32
CA LYS A 94 -9.26 -12.25 10.32
C LYS A 94 -9.02 -10.89 10.98
N ASN A 95 -8.30 -10.86 12.08
CA ASN A 95 -8.01 -9.61 12.81
C ASN A 95 -7.15 -8.67 11.96
N VAL A 96 -6.09 -9.16 11.32
CA VAL A 96 -5.23 -8.35 10.44
C VAL A 96 -6.04 -7.80 9.26
N ARG A 97 -6.83 -8.63 8.58
CA ARG A 97 -7.72 -8.16 7.49
C ARG A 97 -8.72 -7.10 7.95
N THR A 98 -9.22 -7.21 9.20
CA THR A 98 -10.14 -6.22 9.78
C THR A 98 -9.43 -4.90 10.09
N LEU A 99 -8.21 -4.96 10.64
CA LEU A 99 -7.40 -3.78 10.96
C LEU A 99 -7.04 -2.99 9.70
N LYS A 100 -6.67 -3.68 8.62
CA LYS A 100 -6.38 -3.12 7.29
C LYS A 100 -7.64 -2.73 6.49
N GLY A 101 -8.82 -3.07 6.99
CA GLY A 101 -10.09 -2.71 6.36
C GLY A 101 -10.44 -3.50 5.08
N ILE A 102 -9.79 -4.64 4.84
CA ILE A 102 -9.90 -5.47 3.62
C ILE A 102 -10.68 -6.78 3.81
N ASP A 103 -11.31 -6.98 4.97
CA ASP A 103 -12.04 -8.19 5.36
C ASP A 103 -13.19 -8.60 4.41
N GLN A 104 -13.72 -7.64 3.64
CA GLN A 104 -14.78 -7.85 2.64
C GLN A 104 -14.26 -8.24 1.25
N PHE A 105 -12.95 -8.12 1.02
CA PHE A 105 -12.33 -8.23 -0.31
C PHE A 105 -11.38 -9.44 -0.42
N THR A 106 -10.96 -10.00 0.71
CA THR A 106 -10.23 -11.28 0.74
C THR A 106 -10.59 -12.09 1.99
N GLU A 107 -10.60 -13.42 1.84
CA GLU A 107 -10.88 -14.36 2.93
C GLU A 107 -9.62 -14.81 3.68
N GLN A 108 -8.44 -14.56 3.10
CA GLN A 108 -7.14 -14.92 3.64
C GLN A 108 -6.12 -13.84 3.31
N LEU A 109 -5.11 -13.69 4.15
CA LEU A 109 -4.04 -12.72 3.98
C LEU A 109 -2.73 -13.25 4.53
N LEU A 110 -2.71 -13.81 5.73
CA LEU A 110 -1.46 -14.19 6.36
C LEU A 110 -0.85 -15.42 5.69
N GLN A 111 0.47 -15.41 5.58
CA GLN A 111 1.29 -16.49 5.08
C GLN A 111 2.52 -16.69 5.96
N LEU A 112 3.16 -17.85 5.78
CA LEU A 112 4.51 -18.09 6.25
C LEU A 112 5.41 -18.22 5.01
N ARG A 113 6.36 -17.31 4.86
CA ARG A 113 7.24 -17.20 3.69
C ARG A 113 8.68 -17.50 4.06
N LEU A 114 9.38 -18.31 3.28
CA LEU A 114 10.84 -18.41 3.39
C LEU A 114 11.45 -17.11 2.86
N ALA A 115 12.31 -16.47 3.66
CA ALA A 115 12.81 -15.13 3.38
C ALA A 115 13.51 -15.02 2.01
N ASP A 116 14.29 -16.03 1.63
CA ASP A 116 14.95 -16.08 0.32
C ASP A 116 15.06 -17.50 -0.24
N ALA A 117 15.05 -17.63 -1.57
CA ALA A 117 15.16 -18.91 -2.27
C ALA A 117 16.46 -19.66 -1.95
N SER A 118 17.56 -18.94 -1.68
CA SER A 118 18.87 -19.52 -1.35
C SER A 118 18.83 -20.34 -0.05
N MET A 119 17.93 -20.01 0.87
CA MET A 119 17.76 -20.70 2.16
C MET A 119 17.09 -22.07 2.03
N LEU A 120 16.42 -22.34 0.88
CA LEU A 120 15.56 -23.52 0.70
C LEU A 120 16.33 -24.81 0.90
N LYS A 121 17.52 -24.91 0.31
CA LYS A 121 18.32 -26.14 0.30
C LYS A 121 18.75 -26.53 1.72
N GLU A 122 19.36 -25.61 2.45
CA GLU A 122 19.90 -25.87 3.78
C GLU A 122 18.78 -26.22 4.77
N TRP A 123 17.64 -25.53 4.67
CA TRP A 123 16.46 -25.85 5.46
C TRP A 123 15.90 -27.24 5.16
N GLN A 124 15.76 -27.60 3.88
CA GLN A 124 15.27 -28.92 3.48
C GLN A 124 16.20 -30.05 3.97
N GLU A 125 17.51 -29.81 3.93
CA GLU A 125 18.57 -30.71 4.42
C GLU A 125 18.62 -30.82 5.97
N GLY A 126 17.89 -29.97 6.70
CA GLY A 126 17.63 -30.12 8.13
C GLY A 126 18.20 -29.01 9.01
N GLN A 127 18.71 -27.92 8.45
CA GLN A 127 19.06 -26.74 9.24
C GLN A 127 17.81 -26.17 9.90
N SER A 128 17.90 -25.89 11.21
CA SER A 128 16.80 -25.31 11.97
C SER A 128 16.54 -23.88 11.50
N PRO A 129 15.29 -23.53 11.17
CA PRO A 129 14.96 -22.17 10.77
C PRO A 129 14.78 -21.25 11.98
N LEU A 130 14.81 -19.95 11.71
CA LEU A 130 14.27 -18.90 12.58
C LEU A 130 12.88 -18.47 12.08
N PHE A 131 12.10 -17.85 12.96
CA PHE A 131 10.78 -17.27 12.66
C PHE A 131 10.80 -15.79 12.97
N ALA A 132 10.69 -14.95 11.94
CA ALA A 132 10.75 -13.50 12.04
C ALA A 132 9.41 -12.86 11.62
N PHE A 133 9.34 -11.55 11.81
CA PHE A 133 8.23 -10.70 11.39
C PHE A 133 8.78 -9.30 11.13
N GLU A 134 8.11 -8.55 10.27
CA GLU A 134 8.44 -7.17 9.96
C GLU A 134 8.13 -6.24 11.15
N PRO A 135 9.08 -5.39 11.59
CA PRO A 135 8.82 -4.38 12.62
C PRO A 135 7.84 -3.30 12.14
N SER A 136 7.23 -2.54 13.07
CA SER A 136 6.37 -1.42 12.68
C SER A 136 7.16 -0.14 12.39
N GLY A 137 6.59 0.72 11.55
CA GLY A 137 7.13 2.02 11.19
C GLY A 137 8.28 1.91 10.19
N ASN A 138 8.83 3.07 9.82
CA ASN A 138 9.85 3.18 8.77
C ASN A 138 11.14 2.37 9.03
N ASP A 139 11.59 1.65 8.01
CA ASP A 139 12.71 0.71 8.03
C ASP A 139 14.07 1.35 8.34
N ASP A 140 14.30 2.60 7.94
CA ASP A 140 15.50 3.39 8.27
C ASP A 140 15.67 3.56 9.80
N SER A 141 14.59 3.39 10.57
CA SER A 141 14.60 3.47 12.03
C SER A 141 14.87 2.13 12.72
N TRP A 142 14.83 1.01 11.99
CA TRP A 142 14.97 -0.31 12.56
C TRP A 142 16.42 -0.59 12.98
N GLN A 143 16.59 -1.12 14.19
CA GLN A 143 17.92 -1.47 14.71
C GLN A 143 18.30 -2.92 14.42
N TYR A 144 17.30 -3.80 14.37
CA TYR A 144 17.44 -5.23 14.14
C TYR A 144 16.07 -5.82 13.80
N ILE A 145 16.09 -6.99 13.18
CA ILE A 145 14.92 -7.85 13.01
C ILE A 145 14.89 -8.88 14.14
N GLU A 146 13.78 -8.93 14.88
CA GLU A 146 13.56 -9.94 15.92
C GLU A 146 13.17 -11.27 15.27
N ALA A 147 13.85 -12.35 15.63
CA ALA A 147 13.53 -13.69 15.16
C ALA A 147 13.61 -14.73 16.28
N TYR A 148 12.73 -15.74 16.24
CA TYR A 148 12.67 -16.82 17.22
C TYR A 148 13.24 -18.10 16.62
N ASP A 149 14.16 -18.78 17.30
CA ASP A 149 14.53 -20.14 16.89
C ASP A 149 13.47 -21.17 17.28
N VAL A 150 13.66 -22.43 16.90
CA VAL A 150 12.74 -23.54 17.20
C VAL A 150 12.61 -23.89 18.71
N TYR A 151 13.32 -23.19 19.59
CA TYR A 151 13.25 -23.32 21.05
C TYR A 151 12.64 -22.09 21.73
N GLY A 152 12.22 -21.09 20.95
CA GLY A 152 11.65 -19.84 21.45
C GLY A 152 12.70 -18.82 21.90
N GLN A 153 13.99 -19.06 21.65
CA GLN A 153 15.03 -18.09 21.96
C GLN A 153 15.04 -16.99 20.89
N ILE A 154 15.14 -15.74 21.35
CA ILE A 154 15.19 -14.55 20.50
C ILE A 154 16.61 -14.36 19.95
N HIS A 155 16.68 -14.07 18.66
CA HIS A 155 17.85 -13.65 17.90
C HIS A 155 17.58 -12.26 17.31
N GLN A 156 18.64 -11.48 17.15
CA GLN A 156 18.60 -10.16 16.50
C GLN A 156 19.36 -10.27 15.19
N LEU A 157 18.64 -10.14 14.08
CA LEU A 157 19.20 -10.21 12.74
C LEU A 157 19.45 -8.78 12.21
N ASP A 158 20.41 -8.65 11.32
CA ASP A 158 20.70 -7.38 10.65
C ASP A 158 19.54 -7.01 9.70
N VAL A 159 19.20 -5.73 9.62
CA VAL A 159 18.07 -5.23 8.82
C VAL A 159 18.36 -5.36 7.32
N TYR A 160 19.59 -5.10 6.90
CA TYR A 160 19.96 -4.97 5.48
C TYR A 160 20.83 -6.12 4.97
N GLN A 161 21.31 -6.99 5.85
CA GLN A 161 22.06 -8.18 5.47
C GLN A 161 21.19 -9.42 5.59
N LEU A 162 21.01 -10.10 4.45
CA LEU A 162 20.33 -11.39 4.40
C LEU A 162 21.04 -12.39 5.35
N PRO A 163 20.31 -13.06 6.26
CA PRO A 163 20.89 -14.02 7.19
C PRO A 163 21.47 -15.26 6.50
N ASP A 164 22.59 -15.79 7.02
CA ASP A 164 23.19 -17.07 6.60
C ASP A 164 22.47 -18.30 7.17
N VAL A 165 21.23 -18.13 7.67
CA VAL A 165 20.40 -19.21 8.22
C VAL A 165 19.00 -19.11 7.64
N PRO A 166 18.28 -20.23 7.47
CA PRO A 166 16.91 -20.18 7.01
C PRO A 166 16.02 -19.35 7.94
N VAL A 167 15.27 -18.41 7.39
CA VAL A 167 14.30 -17.60 8.12
C VAL A 167 12.94 -17.73 7.46
N PHE A 168 11.94 -18.10 8.25
CA PHE A 168 10.53 -17.97 7.89
C PHE A 168 10.00 -16.64 8.42
N VAL A 169 9.42 -15.84 7.55
CA VAL A 169 8.75 -14.58 7.89
C VAL A 169 7.25 -14.85 8.00
N VAL A 170 6.65 -14.47 9.12
CA VAL A 170 5.20 -14.37 9.23
C VAL A 170 4.80 -13.07 8.55
N ASP A 171 4.08 -13.21 7.45
CA ASP A 171 3.89 -12.12 6.51
C ASP A 171 2.46 -12.03 5.99
N ASN A 172 2.14 -10.95 5.30
CA ASN A 172 0.97 -10.86 4.46
C ASN A 172 1.31 -11.46 3.09
N ASP A 173 0.34 -12.06 2.41
CA ASP A 173 0.42 -12.29 0.98
C ASP A 173 0.17 -10.94 0.32
N SER A 174 1.25 -10.24 0.00
CA SER A 174 1.19 -8.85 -0.40
C SER A 174 0.49 -8.63 -1.74
N ALA A 175 0.54 -9.60 -2.66
CA ALA A 175 -0.24 -9.53 -3.90
C ALA A 175 -1.74 -9.63 -3.64
N VAL A 176 -2.15 -10.48 -2.67
CA VAL A 176 -3.54 -10.53 -2.20
C VAL A 176 -3.90 -9.26 -1.45
N GLU A 177 -2.99 -8.73 -0.64
CA GLU A 177 -3.18 -7.51 0.12
C GLU A 177 -3.45 -6.31 -0.77
N LEU A 178 -2.51 -5.96 -1.65
CA LEU A 178 -2.58 -4.80 -2.52
C LEU A 178 -3.87 -4.84 -3.34
N LYS A 179 -4.18 -6.01 -3.92
CA LYS A 179 -5.42 -6.20 -4.68
C LYS A 179 -6.68 -5.94 -3.84
N ALA A 180 -6.74 -6.50 -2.63
CA ALA A 180 -7.89 -6.31 -1.73
C ALA A 180 -7.97 -4.86 -1.23
N GLY A 181 -6.81 -4.23 -1.00
CA GLY A 181 -6.65 -2.85 -0.59
C GLY A 181 -7.12 -1.85 -1.63
N LEU A 182 -6.69 -1.99 -2.88
CA LEU A 182 -7.15 -1.16 -4.00
C LEU A 182 -8.66 -1.32 -4.23
N GLN A 183 -9.23 -2.51 -4.01
CA GLN A 183 -10.68 -2.72 -4.03
C GLN A 183 -11.39 -1.99 -2.89
N ALA A 184 -10.85 -2.05 -1.67
CA ALA A 184 -11.38 -1.32 -0.52
C ALA A 184 -11.33 0.21 -0.73
N MET A 185 -10.21 0.71 -1.24
CA MET A 185 -10.03 2.12 -1.57
C MET A 185 -11.04 2.57 -2.63
N ARG A 186 -11.18 1.81 -3.72
CA ARG A 186 -12.19 2.07 -4.76
C ARG A 186 -13.61 2.12 -4.18
N ALA A 187 -13.98 1.14 -3.34
CA ALA A 187 -15.32 1.08 -2.74
C ALA A 187 -15.59 2.29 -1.84
N GLU A 188 -14.59 2.72 -1.07
CA GLU A 188 -14.69 3.87 -0.18
C GLU A 188 -14.76 5.19 -0.96
N MET A 189 -13.93 5.36 -2.00
CA MET A 189 -14.03 6.50 -2.92
C MET A 189 -15.42 6.59 -3.58
N GLN A 190 -16.00 5.45 -3.99
CA GLN A 190 -17.38 5.40 -4.51
C GLN A 190 -18.42 5.85 -3.48
N ARG A 191 -18.26 5.43 -2.21
CA ARG A 191 -19.10 5.87 -1.10
C ARG A 191 -19.03 7.39 -0.88
N LEU A 192 -17.87 7.98 -1.16
CA LEU A 192 -17.62 9.42 -1.10
C LEU A 192 -18.09 10.17 -2.35
N GLY A 193 -18.76 9.51 -3.30
CA GLY A 193 -19.33 10.14 -4.49
C GLY A 193 -18.34 10.35 -5.64
N GLN A 194 -17.18 9.70 -5.57
CA GLN A 194 -16.25 9.53 -6.69
C GLN A 194 -16.63 8.32 -7.54
N SER A 195 -15.97 8.14 -8.68
CA SER A 195 -16.16 6.96 -9.53
C SER A 195 -14.82 6.50 -10.12
N PRO A 196 -13.84 6.14 -9.27
CA PRO A 196 -12.51 5.75 -9.72
C PRO A 196 -12.57 4.49 -10.59
N GLN A 197 -11.73 4.44 -11.61
CA GLN A 197 -11.38 3.18 -12.27
C GLN A 197 -10.29 2.48 -11.47
N LEU A 198 -10.34 1.15 -11.46
CA LEU A 198 -9.25 0.30 -10.99
C LEU A 198 -8.75 -0.50 -12.18
N SER A 199 -7.56 -0.15 -12.65
CA SER A 199 -6.83 -0.83 -13.71
C SER A 199 -6.00 -1.94 -13.09
N THR A 200 -6.29 -3.19 -13.43
CA THR A 200 -5.47 -4.36 -13.06
C THR A 200 -4.85 -4.93 -14.31
N GLN A 201 -3.72 -5.64 -14.21
CA GLN A 201 -3.05 -6.25 -15.37
C GLN A 201 -4.01 -7.02 -16.30
N GLU A 202 -4.97 -7.77 -15.74
CA GLU A 202 -5.99 -8.48 -16.52
C GLU A 202 -6.96 -7.53 -17.23
N SER A 203 -7.48 -6.54 -16.52
CA SER A 203 -8.57 -5.67 -16.98
C SER A 203 -8.12 -4.56 -17.92
N SER A 204 -6.85 -4.16 -17.86
CA SER A 204 -6.26 -3.11 -18.69
C SER A 204 -5.27 -3.61 -19.73
N SER A 205 -5.20 -4.93 -19.91
CA SER A 205 -4.67 -5.50 -21.15
C SER A 205 -5.41 -4.90 -22.35
N ILE A 206 -4.68 -4.68 -23.45
CA ILE A 206 -5.25 -4.16 -24.70
C ILE A 206 -6.41 -5.06 -25.16
N GLU A 207 -6.28 -6.36 -24.97
CA GLU A 207 -7.33 -7.36 -25.27
C GLU A 207 -8.57 -7.24 -24.38
N ALA A 208 -8.43 -6.93 -23.10
CA ALA A 208 -9.58 -6.70 -22.22
C ALA A 208 -10.29 -5.38 -22.55
N SER A 209 -9.52 -4.32 -22.80
CA SER A 209 -10.04 -3.00 -23.16
C SER A 209 -10.84 -3.04 -24.47
N THR A 210 -10.31 -3.74 -25.48
CA THR A 210 -11.02 -3.96 -26.76
C THR A 210 -12.29 -4.79 -26.57
N ARG A 211 -12.24 -5.90 -25.82
CA ARG A 211 -13.42 -6.76 -25.55
C ARG A 211 -14.53 -6.06 -24.74
N SER A 212 -14.19 -5.11 -23.88
CA SER A 212 -15.17 -4.31 -23.13
C SER A 212 -15.97 -3.39 -24.07
N LEU A 213 -15.25 -2.73 -24.99
CA LEU A 213 -15.83 -1.90 -26.04
C LEU A 213 -16.72 -2.69 -27.00
N SER A 214 -16.31 -3.88 -27.42
CA SER A 214 -17.12 -4.73 -28.32
C SER A 214 -18.50 -5.06 -27.74
N ARG A 215 -18.59 -5.26 -26.42
CA ARG A 215 -19.83 -5.66 -25.73
C ARG A 215 -20.81 -4.50 -25.52
N SER A 216 -20.33 -3.26 -25.66
CA SER A 216 -21.09 -2.03 -25.46
C SER A 216 -21.26 -1.21 -26.74
N ALA A 217 -20.70 -1.68 -27.87
CA ALA A 217 -20.67 -0.95 -29.12
C ALA A 217 -22.04 -0.92 -29.82
N SER A 218 -22.59 0.29 -29.97
CA SER A 218 -23.48 0.65 -31.07
C SER A 218 -22.65 1.19 -32.25
N ALA A 219 -23.25 1.29 -33.45
CA ALA A 219 -22.54 1.69 -34.67
C ALA A 219 -21.87 3.09 -34.62
N ASP A 220 -22.19 3.92 -33.61
CA ASP A 220 -21.68 5.28 -33.41
C ASP A 220 -20.72 5.42 -32.21
N THR A 221 -20.18 4.32 -31.68
CA THR A 221 -19.26 4.40 -30.54
C THR A 221 -17.94 5.06 -30.97
N ALA A 222 -17.58 6.17 -30.33
CA ALA A 222 -16.33 6.88 -30.64
C ALA A 222 -15.10 6.06 -30.16
N PRO A 223 -13.94 6.15 -30.85
CA PRO A 223 -12.69 5.58 -30.37
C PRO A 223 -12.29 6.14 -29.00
N ILE A 224 -11.68 5.30 -28.16
CA ILE A 224 -11.12 5.72 -26.87
C ILE A 224 -9.64 6.08 -27.06
N SER A 225 -9.24 7.28 -26.65
CA SER A 225 -7.82 7.64 -26.52
C SER A 225 -7.31 7.22 -25.14
N THR A 226 -6.16 6.58 -25.11
CA THR A 226 -5.49 6.11 -23.89
C THR A 226 -3.99 6.37 -23.92
N THR A 227 -3.35 6.26 -22.76
CA THR A 227 -1.90 6.12 -22.62
C THR A 227 -1.56 4.74 -22.06
N VAL A 228 -0.57 4.09 -22.66
CA VAL A 228 -0.08 2.76 -22.30
C VAL A 228 1.31 2.87 -21.69
N LEU A 229 1.50 2.24 -20.53
CA LEU A 229 2.81 2.03 -19.94
C LEU A 229 3.48 0.84 -20.64
N LYS A 230 4.58 1.13 -21.35
CA LYS A 230 5.32 0.17 -22.17
C LYS A 230 6.51 -0.41 -21.43
N LYS A 231 7.16 0.42 -20.63
CA LYS A 231 8.34 0.08 -19.84
C LYS A 231 8.33 0.86 -18.54
N ILE A 232 8.73 0.24 -17.43
CA ILE A 232 9.02 0.93 -16.17
C ILE A 232 10.17 0.24 -15.43
N ARG A 233 10.91 1.02 -14.65
CA ARG A 233 11.99 0.59 -13.77
C ARG A 233 12.07 1.51 -12.55
N LEU A 234 12.36 0.96 -11.38
CA LEU A 234 12.76 1.69 -10.18
C LEU A 234 14.29 1.64 -10.01
N GLN A 235 14.89 2.68 -9.42
CA GLN A 235 16.32 2.67 -9.04
C GLN A 235 16.55 2.05 -7.67
N ASP A 236 15.57 2.25 -6.79
CA ASP A 236 15.54 1.84 -5.40
C ASP A 236 14.09 1.51 -5.05
N ASP A 237 13.85 0.28 -4.63
CA ASP A 237 12.55 -0.24 -4.20
C ASP A 237 12.35 -0.10 -2.70
N LYS A 238 13.33 0.45 -1.95
CA LYS A 238 13.21 0.81 -0.53
C LYS A 238 12.97 -0.33 0.45
N GLU A 239 13.05 -1.59 0.02
CA GLU A 239 12.75 -2.72 0.89
C GLU A 239 13.99 -3.47 1.43
N PRO A 240 14.05 -3.75 2.74
CA PRO A 240 14.97 -4.74 3.29
C PRO A 240 14.56 -6.17 2.92
N TRP A 241 15.45 -7.14 3.15
CA TRP A 241 15.21 -8.56 2.82
C TRP A 241 13.96 -9.16 3.47
N ILE A 242 13.48 -8.57 4.57
CA ILE A 242 12.34 -9.07 5.31
C ILE A 242 11.00 -8.72 4.67
N SER A 243 10.88 -7.57 3.98
CA SER A 243 9.61 -7.06 3.43
C SER A 243 9.17 -7.88 2.20
N GLY A 244 10.14 -8.32 1.39
CA GLY A 244 9.91 -9.33 0.36
C GLY A 244 9.99 -8.76 -1.05
N ARG A 245 8.84 -8.55 -1.69
CA ARG A 245 8.75 -7.97 -3.03
C ARG A 245 8.07 -6.62 -2.88
N ALA A 246 8.43 -5.65 -3.69
CA ALA A 246 7.77 -4.36 -3.64
C ALA A 246 6.33 -4.41 -4.16
N GLU A 247 5.40 -3.77 -3.44
CA GLU A 247 4.00 -3.69 -3.81
C GLU A 247 3.60 -2.33 -4.38
N ILE A 248 3.98 -2.10 -5.63
CA ILE A 248 3.74 -0.80 -6.28
C ILE A 248 2.33 -0.68 -6.86
N TYR A 249 1.71 0.48 -6.64
CA TYR A 249 0.52 0.93 -7.34
C TYR A 249 0.65 2.40 -7.76
N ALA A 250 -0.23 2.86 -8.64
CA ALA A 250 -0.27 4.25 -9.07
C ALA A 250 -1.63 4.92 -8.85
N LEU A 251 -1.57 6.20 -8.53
CA LEU A 251 -2.70 7.11 -8.51
C LEU A 251 -2.61 8.04 -9.71
N VAL A 252 -3.59 7.98 -10.62
CA VAL A 252 -3.67 8.91 -11.75
C VAL A 252 -4.65 10.02 -11.42
N THR A 253 -4.14 11.23 -11.24
CA THR A 253 -4.89 12.38 -10.72
C THR A 253 -5.16 13.41 -11.82
N GLY A 254 -6.30 14.08 -11.71
CA GLY A 254 -6.66 15.20 -12.56
C GLY A 254 -8.04 15.75 -12.25
N VAL A 255 -8.68 16.34 -13.25
CA VAL A 255 -9.98 16.99 -13.12
C VAL A 255 -11.00 16.31 -14.02
N ASP A 256 -12.18 16.04 -13.50
CA ASP A 256 -13.28 15.42 -14.25
C ASP A 256 -13.72 16.35 -15.41
N PRO A 257 -14.14 15.82 -16.58
CA PRO A 257 -14.59 16.64 -17.70
C PRO A 257 -15.72 17.62 -17.35
N SER A 258 -16.58 17.27 -16.39
CA SER A 258 -17.65 18.14 -15.86
C SER A 258 -17.13 19.35 -15.08
N ARG A 259 -15.86 19.32 -14.62
CA ARG A 259 -15.16 20.33 -13.79
C ARG A 259 -15.52 20.32 -12.31
N ASP A 260 -16.56 19.60 -11.91
CA ASP A 260 -17.12 19.76 -10.56
C ASP A 260 -16.38 18.93 -9.52
N LYS A 261 -15.49 18.02 -9.95
CA LYS A 261 -14.84 17.04 -9.09
C LYS A 261 -13.39 16.75 -9.53
N PRO A 262 -12.49 16.45 -8.58
CA PRO A 262 -11.24 15.79 -8.92
C PRO A 262 -11.52 14.39 -9.47
N THR A 263 -10.58 13.85 -10.24
CA THR A 263 -10.58 12.46 -10.69
C THR A 263 -9.31 11.79 -10.18
N ILE A 264 -9.47 10.63 -9.56
CA ILE A 264 -8.38 9.77 -9.09
C ILE A 264 -8.69 8.37 -9.60
N ASP A 265 -7.83 7.81 -10.44
CA ASP A 265 -7.90 6.41 -10.85
C ASP A 265 -6.76 5.62 -10.23
N LEU A 266 -7.01 4.33 -10.00
CA LEU A 266 -6.10 3.40 -9.32
C LEU A 266 -5.51 2.44 -10.34
N ILE A 267 -4.20 2.28 -10.33
CA ILE A 267 -3.48 1.35 -11.20
C ILE A 267 -2.73 0.35 -10.34
N ASP A 268 -3.12 -0.92 -10.41
CA ASP A 268 -2.39 -2.03 -9.82
C ASP A 268 -1.19 -2.38 -10.71
N MET A 269 0.01 -2.48 -10.13
CA MET A 269 1.27 -2.74 -10.84
C MET A 269 2.02 -3.95 -10.25
N PRO A 270 1.39 -5.15 -10.24
CA PRO A 270 1.83 -6.32 -9.48
C PRO A 270 3.06 -7.04 -10.09
N TYR A 271 3.72 -6.36 -11.03
CA TYR A 271 4.92 -6.83 -11.69
C TYR A 271 6.15 -6.05 -11.24
N LEU A 272 6.00 -4.90 -10.61
CA LEU A 272 7.12 -4.01 -10.28
C LEU A 272 7.76 -4.40 -8.94
N ASP A 273 8.17 -5.66 -8.86
CA ASP A 273 8.57 -6.33 -7.61
C ASP A 273 9.97 -5.97 -7.11
N TYR A 274 10.87 -5.51 -7.99
CA TYR A 274 12.29 -5.33 -7.69
C TYR A 274 12.90 -4.08 -8.35
N ASP A 275 13.84 -3.45 -7.65
CA ASP A 275 14.64 -2.38 -8.19
C ASP A 275 15.58 -2.84 -9.32
N LYS A 276 16.04 -1.86 -10.10
CA LYS A 276 17.05 -2.01 -11.16
C LYS A 276 16.68 -3.00 -12.27
N GLN A 277 15.44 -3.48 -12.32
CA GLN A 277 14.88 -4.33 -13.34
C GLN A 277 13.96 -3.55 -14.30
N ASP A 278 14.07 -3.85 -15.59
CA ASP A 278 13.16 -3.31 -16.60
C ASP A 278 11.94 -4.23 -16.72
N TYR A 279 10.75 -3.65 -16.53
CA TYR A 279 9.46 -4.32 -16.71
C TYR A 279 8.75 -3.81 -17.96
N PHE A 280 8.05 -4.69 -18.68
CA PHE A 280 7.39 -4.37 -19.95
C PHE A 280 5.89 -4.71 -19.95
N PRO A 281 5.07 -4.02 -19.15
CA PRO A 281 3.72 -4.47 -18.81
C PRO A 281 2.70 -4.33 -19.95
N ASN A 282 2.90 -3.38 -20.87
CA ASN A 282 1.91 -3.06 -21.92
C ASN A 282 0.50 -2.76 -21.35
N GLN A 283 0.46 -2.06 -20.22
CA GLN A 283 -0.76 -1.79 -19.45
C GLN A 283 -1.36 -0.44 -19.82
N VAL A 284 -2.67 -0.36 -20.05
CA VAL A 284 -3.36 0.93 -20.16
C VAL A 284 -3.41 1.58 -18.77
N VAL A 285 -2.80 2.76 -18.65
CA VAL A 285 -2.69 3.50 -17.38
C VAL A 285 -3.52 4.79 -17.35
N ILE A 286 -3.87 5.37 -18.50
CA ILE A 286 -4.75 6.56 -18.56
C ILE A 286 -5.84 6.35 -19.60
N HIS A 287 -7.09 6.58 -19.21
CA HIS A 287 -8.23 6.70 -20.11
C HIS A 287 -8.62 8.18 -20.25
N TRP A 288 -8.25 8.82 -21.37
CA TRP A 288 -8.34 10.27 -21.53
C TRP A 288 -9.77 10.83 -21.47
N THR A 289 -10.78 10.00 -21.72
CA THR A 289 -12.19 10.40 -21.56
C THR A 289 -12.57 10.79 -20.13
N ARG A 290 -11.72 10.47 -19.15
CA ARG A 290 -11.93 10.74 -17.72
C ARG A 290 -11.22 12.01 -17.23
N TYR A 291 -10.35 12.59 -18.05
CA TYR A 291 -9.50 13.70 -17.64
C TYR A 291 -9.74 14.90 -18.54
N ARG A 292 -10.01 16.04 -17.91
CA ARG A 292 -10.10 17.32 -18.61
C ARG A 292 -8.74 17.73 -19.17
N TRP A 293 -8.77 18.47 -20.28
CA TRP A 293 -7.59 19.05 -20.94
C TRP A 293 -6.59 18.07 -21.57
N GLY A 294 -6.87 16.76 -21.53
CA GLY A 294 -5.91 15.76 -22.01
C GLY A 294 -4.61 15.82 -21.22
N ALA A 295 -4.69 16.09 -19.91
CA ALA A 295 -3.55 16.14 -19.01
C ALA A 295 -3.90 15.42 -17.70
N ALA A 296 -2.95 14.70 -17.13
CA ALA A 296 -3.06 14.02 -15.84
C ALA A 296 -1.66 13.85 -15.22
N ASP A 297 -1.60 13.75 -13.90
CA ASP A 297 -0.38 13.33 -13.21
C ASP A 297 -0.51 11.87 -12.80
N MET A 298 0.62 11.19 -12.62
CA MET A 298 0.66 9.82 -12.11
C MET A 298 1.64 9.74 -10.93
N ILE A 299 1.12 9.42 -9.75
CA ILE A 299 1.90 9.21 -8.52
C ILE A 299 2.12 7.71 -8.38
N LEU A 300 3.38 7.29 -8.15
CA LEU A 300 3.71 5.93 -7.76
C LEU A 300 3.79 5.86 -6.24
N MET A 301 3.14 4.85 -5.68
CA MET A 301 3.08 4.55 -4.26
C MET A 301 3.52 3.10 -4.06
N GLU A 302 4.19 2.85 -2.96
CA GLU A 302 4.49 1.52 -2.45
C GLU A 302 3.54 1.23 -1.30
N GLN A 303 3.07 -0.02 -1.22
CA GLN A 303 2.27 -0.46 -0.11
C GLN A 303 3.16 -0.82 1.08
N ASP A 304 2.83 -0.31 2.27
CA ASP A 304 3.37 -0.82 3.52
C ASP A 304 2.38 -1.71 4.30
N ASP A 305 2.95 -2.52 5.18
CA ASP A 305 2.30 -3.38 6.16
C ASP A 305 1.36 -2.65 7.13
N GLY A 306 1.45 -1.33 7.28
CA GLY A 306 0.55 -0.50 8.08
C GLY A 306 -0.84 -0.26 7.48
N THR A 307 -1.08 -0.65 6.21
CA THR A 307 -2.05 0.06 5.38
C THR A 307 -3.57 -0.08 5.66
N ASP A 308 -4.22 1.02 6.07
CA ASP A 308 -5.69 1.22 6.10
C ASP A 308 -6.18 1.94 4.84
N TYR A 309 -6.49 1.12 3.83
CA TYR A 309 -6.95 1.57 2.52
C TYR A 309 -8.24 2.40 2.54
N LYS A 310 -9.09 2.25 3.57
CA LYS A 310 -10.32 3.05 3.69
C LYS A 310 -10.01 4.45 4.20
N GLU A 311 -9.13 4.58 5.19
CA GLU A 311 -8.70 5.91 5.65
C GLU A 311 -7.86 6.63 4.60
N LEU A 312 -6.98 5.90 3.90
CA LEU A 312 -6.22 6.43 2.76
C LEU A 312 -7.17 7.03 1.69
N ALA A 313 -8.17 6.26 1.27
CA ALA A 313 -9.18 6.71 0.31
C ALA A 313 -9.90 8.01 0.74
N LYS A 314 -10.30 8.10 2.02
CA LYS A 314 -10.98 9.28 2.56
C LYS A 314 -10.10 10.52 2.48
N GLN A 315 -8.84 10.40 2.84
CA GLN A 315 -7.93 11.53 2.80
C GLN A 315 -7.63 11.97 1.38
N LEU A 316 -7.37 11.04 0.45
CA LEU A 316 -7.13 11.34 -0.96
C LEU A 316 -8.28 12.16 -1.55
N VAL A 317 -9.53 11.74 -1.32
CA VAL A 317 -10.71 12.46 -1.80
C VAL A 317 -10.84 13.82 -1.12
N LYS A 318 -10.67 13.88 0.21
CA LYS A 318 -10.78 15.14 0.97
C LYS A 318 -9.78 16.18 0.48
N VAL A 319 -8.51 15.81 0.35
CA VAL A 319 -7.43 16.70 -0.09
C VAL A 319 -7.71 17.20 -1.50
N ALA A 320 -8.04 16.30 -2.42
CA ALA A 320 -8.33 16.68 -3.80
C ALA A 320 -9.54 17.62 -3.92
N GLU A 321 -10.59 17.41 -3.12
CA GLU A 321 -11.73 18.33 -3.06
C GLU A 321 -11.39 19.70 -2.46
N GLU A 322 -10.59 19.75 -1.40
CA GLU A 322 -10.16 20.99 -0.77
C GLU A 322 -9.36 21.86 -1.74
N VAL A 323 -8.44 21.26 -2.49
CA VAL A 323 -7.68 21.97 -3.54
C VAL A 323 -8.62 22.54 -4.60
N LEU A 324 -9.60 21.76 -5.06
CA LEU A 324 -10.54 22.23 -6.09
C LEU A 324 -11.42 23.38 -5.58
N LYS A 325 -11.83 23.37 -4.30
CA LYS A 325 -12.66 24.42 -3.66
C LYS A 325 -11.92 25.75 -3.48
N LEU A 326 -10.59 25.74 -3.41
CA LEU A 326 -9.78 26.95 -3.22
C LEU A 326 -9.62 27.80 -4.50
N ILE A 327 -10.25 27.40 -5.60
CA ILE A 327 -10.11 28.05 -6.90
C ILE A 327 -11.34 28.90 -7.23
N PRO A 328 -11.21 30.24 -7.29
CA PRO A 328 -12.33 31.14 -7.57
C PRO A 328 -12.81 31.14 -9.04
N ASP A 329 -11.98 30.70 -10.00
CA ASP A 329 -12.35 30.48 -11.42
C ASP A 329 -11.42 29.45 -12.12
N PRO A 330 -11.90 28.24 -12.46
CA PRO A 330 -11.11 27.21 -13.12
C PRO A 330 -10.74 27.51 -14.59
N GLU A 331 -11.28 28.57 -15.22
CA GLU A 331 -10.88 28.95 -16.58
C GLU A 331 -9.51 29.65 -16.63
N VAL A 332 -9.06 30.22 -15.51
CA VAL A 332 -7.85 31.05 -15.45
C VAL A 332 -6.58 30.22 -15.22
N GLN A 333 -6.67 29.03 -14.61
CA GLN A 333 -5.49 28.21 -14.27
C GLN A 333 -5.21 27.03 -15.21
N GLY A 334 -6.12 26.67 -16.12
CA GLY A 334 -5.89 25.58 -17.08
C GLY A 334 -5.44 24.27 -16.41
N TYR A 335 -4.62 23.46 -17.10
CA TYR A 335 -4.13 22.18 -16.59
C TYR A 335 -3.15 22.31 -15.41
N ALA A 336 -2.67 23.51 -15.07
CA ALA A 336 -1.71 23.72 -13.96
C ALA A 336 -2.30 23.36 -12.58
N ILE A 337 -3.63 23.25 -12.47
CA ILE A 337 -4.28 22.80 -11.24
C ILE A 337 -3.98 21.33 -10.91
N ILE A 338 -3.73 20.50 -11.92
CA ILE A 338 -3.46 19.07 -11.74
C ILE A 338 -2.24 18.89 -10.84
N ALA A 339 -1.15 19.62 -11.14
CA ALA A 339 0.06 19.62 -10.32
C ALA A 339 -0.17 20.13 -8.88
N GLN A 340 -1.14 21.03 -8.64
CA GLN A 340 -1.47 21.47 -7.27
C GLN A 340 -2.25 20.40 -6.50
N ILE A 341 -3.17 19.69 -7.15
CA ILE A 341 -3.88 18.55 -6.55
C ILE A 341 -2.85 17.49 -6.18
N THR A 342 -1.99 17.12 -7.12
CA THR A 342 -0.91 16.16 -6.93
C THR A 342 0.04 16.58 -5.83
N GLY A 343 0.55 17.81 -5.86
CA GLY A 343 1.43 18.33 -4.82
C GLY A 343 0.79 18.30 -3.43
N LYS A 344 -0.51 18.59 -3.32
CA LYS A 344 -1.24 18.53 -2.04
C LYS A 344 -1.53 17.12 -1.58
N ILE A 345 -1.75 16.18 -2.50
CA ILE A 345 -1.79 14.75 -2.19
C ILE A 345 -0.42 14.32 -1.67
N ILE A 346 0.66 14.65 -2.39
CA ILE A 346 2.05 14.37 -1.99
C ILE A 346 2.45 15.08 -0.70
N GLU A 347 1.86 16.22 -0.33
CA GLU A 347 2.05 16.88 0.98
C GLU A 347 1.18 16.28 2.09
N ALA A 348 0.08 15.62 1.74
CA ALA A 348 -0.74 14.86 2.69
C ALA A 348 -0.19 13.45 2.92
N ILE A 349 0.77 13.02 2.10
CA ILE A 349 1.52 11.77 2.21
C ILE A 349 2.63 11.80 3.30
N PRO A 350 3.43 12.87 3.55
CA PRO A 350 4.55 12.82 4.48
C PRO A 350 4.16 13.39 5.86
N ASP A 351 4.81 12.89 6.91
CA ASP A 351 4.62 13.15 8.36
C ASP A 351 3.51 12.34 9.07
N GLY A 352 3.14 11.16 8.57
CA GLY A 352 2.26 10.25 9.33
C GLY A 352 0.85 10.82 9.60
N VAL A 353 0.40 11.80 8.80
CA VAL A 353 -0.94 12.40 8.87
C VAL A 353 -1.94 11.68 7.96
N LEU A 354 -1.46 11.03 6.89
CA LEU A 354 -1.99 9.73 6.52
C LEU A 354 -1.26 8.72 7.37
N VAL A 355 -2.02 8.02 8.20
CA VAL A 355 -1.53 7.36 9.39
C VAL A 355 -0.95 5.97 9.03
N ASN A 356 -0.16 5.92 7.97
CA ASN A 356 -0.13 4.79 7.07
C ASN A 356 1.11 4.85 6.18
N ASP A 357 2.13 4.06 6.51
CA ASP A 357 3.50 4.15 6.01
C ASP A 357 3.69 3.78 4.51
N ASP A 358 2.65 3.87 3.66
CA ASP A 358 2.78 3.69 2.19
C ASP A 358 3.76 4.74 1.63
N ASP A 359 4.88 4.28 1.08
CA ASP A 359 5.95 5.15 0.66
C ASP A 359 5.68 5.83 -0.69
N PHE A 360 5.98 7.13 -0.73
CA PHE A 360 5.99 7.88 -1.98
C PHE A 360 7.22 7.50 -2.80
N VAL A 361 7.00 6.79 -3.91
CA VAL A 361 8.09 6.28 -4.75
C VAL A 361 8.58 7.33 -5.74
N ASP A 362 7.68 7.84 -6.58
CA ASP A 362 7.97 8.90 -7.55
C ASP A 362 6.68 9.50 -8.14
N VAL A 363 6.80 10.52 -8.97
CA VAL A 363 5.67 11.16 -9.66
C VAL A 363 6.05 11.57 -11.09
N PHE A 364 5.13 11.34 -12.02
CA PHE A 364 5.18 11.87 -13.37
C PHE A 364 4.17 13.01 -13.50
N TYR A 365 4.68 14.25 -13.53
CA TYR A 365 3.84 15.43 -13.69
C TYR A 365 3.43 15.65 -15.14
N THR A 366 2.13 15.87 -15.32
CA THR A 366 1.47 16.41 -16.51
C THR A 366 1.78 15.58 -17.75
N LEU A 367 1.50 14.28 -17.65
CA LEU A 367 1.39 13.43 -18.82
C LEU A 367 0.28 13.99 -19.71
N MET A 368 0.59 14.14 -21.00
CA MET A 368 -0.33 14.71 -21.99
C MET A 368 -0.87 13.65 -22.94
N GLN A 369 -2.13 13.81 -23.32
CA GLN A 369 -2.79 13.01 -24.34
C GLN A 369 -2.00 13.06 -25.67
N ASP A 370 -2.01 11.94 -26.40
CA ASP A 370 -1.37 11.78 -27.71
C ASP A 370 0.14 12.08 -27.73
N THR A 371 0.79 12.07 -26.55
CA THR A 371 2.22 12.33 -26.40
C THR A 371 2.96 11.06 -26.04
N GLN A 372 4.07 10.79 -26.75
CA GLN A 372 5.00 9.72 -26.42
C GLN A 372 6.08 10.24 -25.47
N TYR A 373 6.39 9.44 -24.46
CA TYR A 373 7.46 9.68 -23.50
C TYR A 373 8.38 8.46 -23.51
N THR A 374 9.67 8.62 -23.81
CA THR A 374 10.64 7.52 -23.86
C THR A 374 11.65 7.67 -22.74
N ASP A 375 11.80 6.63 -21.92
CA ASP A 375 12.67 6.62 -20.73
C ASP A 375 12.57 7.93 -19.92
N HIS A 376 11.33 8.38 -19.72
CA HIS A 376 11.03 9.62 -19.02
C HIS A 376 11.27 9.42 -17.52
N PRO A 377 12.11 10.24 -16.89
CA PRO A 377 12.34 10.15 -15.46
C PRO A 377 11.15 10.71 -14.68
N GLY A 378 10.84 10.08 -13.55
CA GLY A 378 9.98 10.70 -12.54
C GLY A 378 10.66 11.92 -11.92
N ALA A 379 9.88 12.75 -11.24
CA ALA A 379 10.36 14.02 -10.68
C ALA A 379 11.42 13.84 -9.58
N ASN A 380 11.34 12.76 -8.79
CA ASN A 380 12.36 12.41 -7.81
C ASN A 380 13.52 11.61 -8.41
N GLY A 381 13.36 11.08 -9.62
CA GLY A 381 14.38 10.31 -10.34
C GLY A 381 14.54 8.87 -9.86
N ASN A 382 13.60 8.35 -9.05
CA ASN A 382 13.59 6.95 -8.65
C ASN A 382 12.98 6.07 -9.76
N ALA A 383 11.90 6.53 -10.40
CA ALA A 383 11.26 5.80 -11.48
C ALA A 383 11.70 6.33 -12.86
N THR A 384 11.79 5.42 -13.84
CA THR A 384 11.92 5.76 -15.26
C THR A 384 10.93 4.95 -16.08
N ALA A 385 10.12 5.61 -16.90
CA ALA A 385 9.03 4.96 -17.62
C ALA A 385 8.93 5.39 -19.09
N THR A 386 8.45 4.48 -19.93
CA THR A 386 8.07 4.76 -21.33
C THR A 386 6.56 4.67 -21.48
N PHE A 387 5.95 5.74 -21.98
CA PHE A 387 4.53 5.87 -22.23
C PHE A 387 4.26 6.09 -23.72
N GLU A 388 3.26 5.39 -24.25
CA GLU A 388 2.84 5.53 -25.65
C GLU A 388 1.33 5.79 -25.75
N PRO A 389 0.89 6.68 -26.66
CA PRO A 389 -0.53 6.85 -26.92
C PRO A 389 -1.09 5.62 -27.64
N LEU A 390 -2.31 5.23 -27.29
CA LEU A 390 -3.05 4.16 -27.95
C LEU A 390 -4.48 4.62 -28.22
N THR A 391 -4.93 4.50 -29.46
CA THR A 391 -6.34 4.64 -29.81
C THR A 391 -6.97 3.26 -29.89
N ILE A 392 -7.98 3.02 -29.06
CA ILE A 392 -8.75 1.78 -29.06
C ILE A 392 -10.05 2.02 -29.84
N TYR A 393 -10.14 1.39 -31.00
CA TYR A 393 -11.33 1.46 -31.83
C TYR A 393 -12.37 0.42 -31.37
N PRO A 394 -13.67 0.76 -31.38
CA PRO A 394 -14.71 -0.24 -31.20
C PRO A 394 -14.62 -1.28 -32.32
N THR A 395 -14.58 -2.55 -31.97
CA THR A 395 -14.69 -3.63 -32.95
C THR A 395 -16.15 -3.81 -33.34
N LYS A 396 -16.42 -4.03 -34.63
CA LYS A 396 -17.76 -4.31 -35.18
C LYS A 396 -18.34 -5.63 -34.70
#